data_AF-A0A7J4LP51-F1
#
_entry.id   AF-A0A7J4LP51-F1
#
_cell.length_a   1.000
_cell.length_b   1.000
_cell.length_c   1.000
_cell.angle_alpha   90.00
_cell.angle_beta   90.00
_cell.angle_gamma   90.00
#
_symmetry.space_group_name_H-M   'P 1'
#
loop_
_entity.id
_entity.type
_entity.pdbx_description
1 polymer ?
#
loop_
_entity_poly.entity_id
_entity_poly.type
_entity_poly.pdbx_seq_one_letter_code
_entity_poly.pdbx_strand_id
1 'polypeptide(L)'
;MILGIDIGGANTKLASSDGSHTEIHYLPLWKSSLLPEVLKDIASRHKPEAVGVVMTGELADSFSDKDEGIQYIARAVEEAFADVWYIDSSGTPAREAKRSAAAANWAASAVLAGRDFGDCIFADTGSTTTDIIPVVNGAAACAKTDLERLCRGELIYAGALRTNLAALMDRVELRGCACRISSELFAITGDVYLLLGHISAEAYNCETPDGSGKDTGSARRRLARVVCADIHELSDEDLISIAEQAKQKQVSELAGALSGCAGKWKLERVVGCGLGEFLIEEACAKAGLGFTSVSQEYGHDISVVFPAYAAARIVSEKCF
;
A
#
# COMPACT_ATOMS: atom_id res chain seq x y z
N MET A 1 12.57 -8.25 -21.94
CA MET A 1 12.35 -7.92 -20.52
C MET A 1 10.96 -8.37 -20.10
N ILE A 2 10.82 -8.88 -18.88
CA ILE A 2 9.53 -9.18 -18.24
C ILE A 2 9.15 -7.99 -17.35
N LEU A 3 7.91 -7.52 -17.46
CA LEU A 3 7.36 -6.49 -16.59
C LEU A 3 6.33 -7.07 -15.64
N GLY A 4 6.21 -6.47 -14.48
CA GLY A 4 5.09 -6.69 -13.58
C GLY A 4 4.29 -5.40 -13.42
N ILE A 5 2.98 -5.54 -13.28
CA ILE A 5 2.03 -4.44 -13.17
C ILE A 5 1.09 -4.74 -11.99
N ASP A 6 1.07 -3.83 -11.03
CA ASP A 6 0.12 -3.82 -9.91
C ASP A 6 -0.94 -2.74 -10.17
N ILE A 7 -2.14 -3.17 -10.52
CA ILE A 7 -3.27 -2.30 -10.85
C ILE A 7 -4.14 -2.14 -9.59
N GLY A 8 -3.81 -1.12 -8.80
CA GLY A 8 -4.58 -0.74 -7.62
C GLY A 8 -5.74 0.21 -7.94
N GLY A 9 -6.55 0.49 -6.92
CA GLY A 9 -7.71 1.39 -7.11
C GLY A 9 -7.32 2.84 -7.41
N ALA A 10 -6.21 3.32 -6.85
CA ALA A 10 -5.73 4.71 -6.99
C ALA A 10 -4.47 4.84 -7.85
N ASN A 11 -3.60 3.83 -7.81
CA ASN A 11 -2.30 3.85 -8.45
C ASN A 11 -2.11 2.58 -9.25
N THR A 12 -1.45 2.71 -10.41
CA THR A 12 -0.89 1.58 -11.15
C THR A 12 0.63 1.64 -11.03
N LYS A 13 1.25 0.54 -10.58
CA LYS A 13 2.69 0.46 -10.33
C LYS A 13 3.33 -0.55 -11.26
N LEU A 14 4.57 -0.30 -11.67
CA LEU A 14 5.33 -1.15 -12.58
C LEU A 14 6.70 -1.45 -12.03
N ALA A 15 7.21 -2.63 -12.34
CA ALA A 15 8.60 -3.00 -12.12
C ALA A 15 9.08 -4.01 -13.17
N SER A 16 10.35 -3.95 -13.56
CA SER A 16 10.99 -5.00 -14.35
C SER A 16 11.47 -6.15 -13.47
N SER A 17 11.53 -7.36 -14.04
CA SER A 17 11.99 -8.56 -13.30
C SER A 17 13.44 -8.47 -12.81
N ASP A 18 14.28 -7.68 -13.47
CA ASP A 18 15.66 -7.42 -13.05
C ASP A 18 15.77 -6.23 -12.07
N GLY A 19 14.66 -5.55 -11.77
CA GLY A 19 14.63 -4.40 -10.85
C GLY A 19 15.22 -3.11 -11.42
N SER A 20 15.64 -3.08 -12.69
CA SER A 20 16.25 -1.90 -13.32
C SER A 20 15.28 -0.76 -13.61
N HIS A 21 13.98 -1.04 -13.65
CA HIS A 21 12.93 -0.07 -13.97
C HIS A 21 11.75 -0.18 -13.02
N THR A 22 11.28 0.96 -12.52
CA THR A 22 10.07 1.09 -11.70
C THR A 22 9.29 2.34 -12.08
N GLU A 23 7.95 2.27 -12.11
CA GLU A 23 7.10 3.44 -12.36
C GLU A 23 5.87 3.42 -11.44
N ILE A 24 5.37 4.60 -11.08
CA ILE A 24 4.11 4.77 -10.36
C ILE A 24 3.26 5.80 -11.11
N HIS A 25 2.04 5.39 -11.47
CA HIS A 25 1.06 6.23 -12.16
C HIS A 25 -0.16 6.43 -11.26
N TYR A 26 -0.48 7.68 -10.92
CA TYR A 26 -1.72 8.01 -10.20
C TYR A 26 -2.90 7.95 -11.18
N LEU A 27 -3.67 6.85 -11.09
CA LEU A 27 -4.77 6.50 -11.99
C LEU A 27 -5.97 6.03 -11.15
N PRO A 28 -6.72 6.95 -10.53
CA PRO A 28 -7.89 6.61 -9.73
C PRO A 28 -8.99 6.01 -10.60
N LEU A 29 -9.24 4.70 -10.45
CA LEU A 29 -10.20 3.95 -11.26
C LEU A 29 -11.64 4.45 -11.10
N TRP A 30 -11.95 5.12 -9.98
CA TRP A 30 -13.25 5.70 -9.68
C TRP A 30 -13.53 7.05 -10.40
N LYS A 31 -12.54 7.63 -11.11
CA LYS A 31 -12.67 8.92 -11.81
C LYS A 31 -12.38 8.80 -13.32
N SER A 32 -13.27 8.15 -14.09
CA SER A 32 -13.14 8.00 -15.56
C SER A 32 -11.72 7.62 -16.00
N SER A 33 -11.30 6.41 -15.63
CA SER A 33 -9.91 5.96 -15.71
C SER A 33 -9.32 6.02 -17.13
N LEU A 34 -8.10 6.58 -17.23
CA LEU A 34 -7.25 6.53 -18.42
C LEU A 34 -6.37 5.26 -18.48
N LEU A 35 -6.76 4.22 -17.73
CA LEU A 35 -5.99 2.98 -17.63
C LEU A 35 -5.67 2.38 -19.01
N PRO A 36 -6.63 2.19 -19.95
CA PRO A 36 -6.32 1.61 -21.26
C PRO A 36 -5.26 2.42 -22.04
N GLU A 37 -5.35 3.75 -22.03
CA GLU A 37 -4.41 4.63 -22.72
C GLU A 37 -3.02 4.55 -22.12
N VAL A 38 -2.92 4.56 -20.78
CA VAL A 38 -1.62 4.48 -20.09
C VAL A 38 -0.98 3.12 -20.26
N LEU A 39 -1.75 2.02 -20.22
CA LEU A 39 -1.22 0.69 -20.49
C LEU A 39 -0.70 0.55 -21.94
N LYS A 40 -1.39 1.14 -22.93
CA LYS A 40 -0.93 1.18 -24.32
C LYS A 40 0.35 2.01 -24.48
N ASP A 41 0.46 3.14 -23.78
CA ASP A 41 1.70 3.94 -23.74
C ASP A 41 2.86 3.13 -23.13
N ILE A 42 2.66 2.50 -21.97
CA ILE A 42 3.64 1.62 -21.32
C ILE A 42 4.09 0.51 -22.27
N ALA A 43 3.16 -0.18 -22.93
CA ALA A 43 3.46 -1.23 -23.89
C ALA A 43 4.33 -0.71 -25.05
N SER A 44 4.05 0.49 -25.54
CA SER A 44 4.81 1.10 -26.63
C SER A 44 6.23 1.51 -26.24
N ARG A 45 6.42 2.03 -25.01
CA ARG A 45 7.71 2.49 -24.47
C ARG A 45 8.62 1.32 -24.12
N HIS A 46 8.09 0.32 -23.42
CA HIS A 46 8.90 -0.77 -22.86
C HIS A 46 8.96 -2.03 -23.71
N LYS A 47 7.94 -2.28 -24.54
CA LYS A 47 7.83 -3.47 -25.41
C LYS A 47 8.19 -4.77 -24.67
N PRO A 48 7.51 -5.09 -23.54
CA PRO A 48 7.85 -6.26 -22.75
C PRO A 48 7.58 -7.56 -23.52
N GLU A 49 8.36 -8.59 -23.22
CA GLU A 49 8.17 -9.94 -23.77
C GLU A 49 6.94 -10.61 -23.14
N ALA A 50 6.74 -10.39 -21.84
CA ALA A 50 5.55 -10.79 -21.09
C ALA A 50 5.29 -9.85 -19.92
N VAL A 51 4.06 -9.86 -19.42
CA VAL A 51 3.63 -9.09 -18.25
C VAL A 51 3.00 -9.98 -17.18
N GLY A 52 3.43 -9.80 -15.93
CA GLY A 52 2.78 -10.32 -14.74
C GLY A 52 1.85 -9.29 -14.14
N VAL A 53 0.61 -9.64 -13.85
CA VAL A 53 -0.41 -8.70 -13.36
C VAL A 53 -0.97 -9.17 -12.03
N VAL A 54 -0.98 -8.24 -11.08
CA VAL A 54 -1.77 -8.31 -9.86
C VAL A 54 -2.75 -7.14 -9.82
N MET A 55 -3.91 -7.33 -9.18
CA MET A 55 -4.93 -6.29 -9.11
C MET A 55 -5.56 -6.19 -7.71
N THR A 56 -5.83 -4.97 -7.30
CA THR A 56 -6.66 -4.59 -6.13
C THR A 56 -7.67 -3.50 -6.45
N GLY A 57 -7.66 -2.96 -7.68
CA GLY A 57 -8.56 -1.92 -8.11
C GLY A 57 -9.96 -2.40 -8.51
N GLU A 58 -10.24 -3.70 -8.48
CA GLU A 58 -11.49 -4.26 -8.99
C GLU A 58 -12.74 -3.89 -8.17
N LEU A 59 -12.57 -3.32 -6.98
CA LEU A 59 -13.63 -2.81 -6.11
C LEU A 59 -13.75 -1.28 -6.14
N ALA A 60 -13.18 -0.60 -7.14
CA ALA A 60 -13.36 0.83 -7.28
C ALA A 60 -14.85 1.19 -7.44
N ASP A 61 -15.27 2.31 -6.85
CA ASP A 61 -16.68 2.77 -6.79
C ASP A 61 -17.34 2.95 -8.17
N SER A 62 -16.55 2.98 -9.24
CA SER A 62 -17.02 3.06 -10.63
C SER A 62 -17.60 1.74 -11.15
N PHE A 63 -17.35 0.60 -10.47
CA PHE A 63 -17.85 -0.71 -10.88
C PHE A 63 -19.06 -1.12 -10.02
N SER A 64 -20.06 -1.70 -10.66
CA SER A 64 -21.29 -2.19 -10.01
C SER A 64 -21.03 -3.44 -9.17
N ASP A 65 -20.05 -4.25 -9.56
CA ASP A 65 -19.58 -5.40 -8.79
C ASP A 65 -18.11 -5.73 -9.09
N LYS A 66 -17.59 -6.71 -8.36
CA LYS A 66 -16.20 -7.18 -8.47
C LYS A 66 -15.88 -7.77 -9.85
N ASP A 67 -16.84 -8.46 -10.48
CA ASP A 67 -16.59 -9.16 -11.74
C ASP A 67 -16.50 -8.15 -12.90
N GLU A 68 -17.26 -7.06 -12.85
CA GLU A 68 -17.12 -5.91 -13.78
C GLU A 68 -15.72 -5.29 -13.69
N GLY A 69 -15.23 -5.00 -12.48
CA GLY A 69 -13.91 -4.43 -12.28
C GLY A 69 -12.77 -5.31 -12.81
N ILE A 70 -12.84 -6.62 -12.56
CA ILE A 70 -11.88 -7.60 -13.10
C ILE A 70 -11.90 -7.60 -14.63
N GLN A 71 -13.09 -7.66 -15.24
CA GLN A 71 -13.22 -7.69 -16.69
C GLN A 71 -12.71 -6.41 -17.35
N TYR A 72 -12.97 -5.25 -16.75
CA TYR A 72 -12.47 -3.97 -17.21
C TYR A 72 -10.94 -3.93 -17.20
N ILE A 73 -10.32 -4.29 -16.07
CA ILE A 73 -8.86 -4.31 -15.92
C ILE A 73 -8.24 -5.32 -16.88
N ALA A 74 -8.76 -6.55 -16.92
CA ALA A 74 -8.24 -7.61 -17.78
C ALA A 74 -8.27 -7.23 -19.26
N ARG A 75 -9.39 -6.67 -19.73
CA ARG A 75 -9.51 -6.19 -21.11
C ARG A 75 -8.50 -5.09 -21.40
N ALA A 76 -8.33 -4.12 -20.51
CA ALA A 76 -7.38 -3.03 -20.70
C ALA A 76 -5.93 -3.54 -20.82
N VAL A 77 -5.56 -4.54 -20.03
CA VAL A 77 -4.26 -5.21 -20.09
C VAL A 77 -4.10 -6.00 -21.38
N GLU A 78 -5.06 -6.85 -21.72
CA GLU A 78 -5.01 -7.74 -22.90
C GLU A 78 -5.06 -6.98 -24.23
N GLU A 79 -5.67 -5.79 -24.26
CA GLU A 79 -5.58 -4.88 -25.41
C GLU A 79 -4.22 -4.21 -25.56
N ALA A 80 -3.45 -4.08 -24.48
CA ALA A 80 -2.16 -3.41 -24.47
C ALA A 80 -0.97 -4.37 -24.63
N PHE A 81 -1.06 -5.60 -24.11
CA PHE A 81 0.04 -6.55 -24.03
C PHE A 81 -0.35 -7.91 -24.62
N ALA A 82 0.60 -8.55 -25.33
CA ALA A 82 0.35 -9.82 -26.01
C ALA A 82 0.48 -11.06 -25.11
N ASP A 83 1.46 -11.08 -24.20
CA ASP A 83 1.73 -12.23 -23.32
C ASP A 83 1.47 -11.85 -21.85
N VAL A 84 0.25 -12.13 -21.39
CA VAL A 84 -0.25 -11.72 -20.06
C VAL A 84 -0.35 -12.92 -19.13
N TRP A 85 0.05 -12.71 -17.87
CA TRP A 85 -0.09 -13.65 -16.77
C TRP A 85 -0.68 -12.95 -15.55
N TYR A 86 -1.83 -13.41 -15.07
CA TYR A 86 -2.44 -12.92 -13.84
C TYR A 86 -2.01 -13.80 -12.68
N ILE A 87 -1.55 -13.18 -11.57
CA ILE A 87 -1.21 -13.92 -10.35
C ILE A 87 -2.45 -14.00 -9.47
N ASP A 88 -2.89 -15.22 -9.16
CA ASP A 88 -4.02 -15.42 -8.28
C ASP A 88 -3.65 -15.38 -6.78
N SER A 89 -4.66 -15.43 -5.92
CA SER A 89 -4.52 -15.46 -4.45
C SER A 89 -3.76 -16.68 -3.91
N SER A 90 -3.44 -17.69 -4.73
CA SER A 90 -2.51 -18.75 -4.37
C SER A 90 -1.06 -18.44 -4.73
N GLY A 91 -0.81 -17.29 -5.36
CA GLY A 91 0.48 -16.91 -5.93
C GLY A 91 0.80 -17.63 -7.24
N THR A 92 -0.21 -18.26 -7.87
CA THR A 92 -0.01 -19.03 -9.10
C THR A 92 -0.30 -18.15 -10.32
N PRO A 93 0.62 -18.10 -11.31
CA PRO A 93 0.36 -17.40 -12.57
C PRO A 93 -0.63 -18.19 -13.45
N ALA A 94 -1.60 -17.47 -14.02
CA ALA A 94 -2.61 -18.00 -14.93
C ALA A 94 -2.76 -17.10 -16.16
N ARG A 95 -3.20 -17.67 -17.29
CA ARG A 95 -3.42 -16.92 -18.54
C ARG A 95 -4.72 -16.12 -18.57
N GLU A 96 -5.64 -16.41 -17.66
CA GLU A 96 -6.95 -15.78 -17.61
C GLU A 96 -7.13 -15.07 -16.28
N ALA A 97 -7.70 -13.86 -16.32
CA ALA A 97 -8.12 -13.14 -15.12
C ALA A 97 -9.33 -13.82 -14.49
N LYS A 98 -9.07 -14.67 -13.49
CA LYS A 98 -10.11 -15.32 -12.70
C LYS A 98 -10.51 -14.45 -11.53
N ARG A 99 -11.68 -14.72 -10.95
CA ARG A 99 -12.09 -14.11 -9.67
C ARG A 99 -11.10 -14.32 -8.53
N SER A 100 -10.28 -15.37 -8.61
CA SER A 100 -9.19 -15.63 -7.65
C SER A 100 -8.00 -14.67 -7.78
N ALA A 101 -7.87 -13.92 -8.88
CA ALA A 101 -6.85 -12.89 -9.10
C ALA A 101 -7.24 -11.50 -8.55
N ALA A 102 -8.50 -11.34 -8.17
CA ALA A 102 -8.97 -10.16 -7.47
C ALA A 102 -8.41 -10.11 -6.04
N ALA A 103 -8.03 -8.91 -5.58
CA ALA A 103 -7.47 -8.67 -4.25
C ALA A 103 -6.27 -9.57 -3.90
N ALA A 104 -5.41 -9.84 -4.89
CA ALA A 104 -4.26 -10.74 -4.78
C ALA A 104 -2.90 -10.01 -4.95
N ASN A 105 -2.84 -8.67 -4.80
CA ASN A 105 -1.59 -7.91 -4.81
C ASN A 105 -0.55 -8.43 -3.80
N TRP A 106 -1.01 -8.93 -2.66
CA TRP A 106 -0.15 -9.51 -1.64
C TRP A 106 0.37 -10.91 -2.00
N ALA A 107 -0.29 -11.65 -2.91
CA ALA A 107 0.00 -13.06 -3.13
C ALA A 107 1.36 -13.24 -3.83
N ALA A 108 1.64 -12.43 -4.85
CA ALA A 108 2.94 -12.42 -5.50
C ALA A 108 4.06 -12.07 -4.51
N SER A 109 3.84 -11.01 -3.72
CA SER A 109 4.78 -10.55 -2.71
C SER A 109 5.04 -11.61 -1.63
N ALA A 110 4.01 -12.31 -1.16
CA ALA A 110 4.13 -13.35 -0.15
C ALA A 110 4.92 -14.56 -0.65
N VAL A 111 4.72 -14.98 -1.91
CA VAL A 111 5.52 -16.05 -2.54
C VAL A 111 6.98 -15.63 -2.64
N LEU A 112 7.24 -14.41 -3.13
CA LEU A 112 8.61 -13.89 -3.25
C LEU A 112 9.29 -13.78 -1.87
N ALA A 113 8.58 -13.24 -0.88
CA ALA A 113 9.09 -13.10 0.48
C ALA A 113 9.38 -14.45 1.14
N GLY A 114 8.49 -15.43 0.98
CA GLY A 114 8.70 -16.79 1.49
C GLY A 114 9.91 -17.48 0.88
N ARG A 115 10.16 -17.23 -0.41
CA ARG A 115 11.33 -17.77 -1.12
C ARG A 115 12.64 -17.12 -0.66
N ASP A 116 12.66 -15.79 -0.56
CA ASP A 116 13.90 -15.05 -0.35
C ASP A 116 14.25 -14.88 1.15
N PHE A 117 13.25 -14.90 2.05
CA PHE A 117 13.43 -14.68 3.49
C PHE A 117 12.98 -15.85 4.39
N GLY A 118 12.33 -16.87 3.82
CA GLY A 118 11.77 -17.99 4.56
C GLY A 118 10.48 -17.63 5.32
N ASP A 119 10.22 -18.37 6.40
CA ASP A 119 9.03 -18.17 7.24
C ASP A 119 9.07 -16.79 7.91
N CYS A 120 8.09 -15.95 7.58
CA CYS A 120 8.01 -14.57 8.03
C CYS A 120 6.56 -14.04 7.98
N ILE A 121 6.32 -12.90 8.59
CA ILE A 121 5.14 -12.08 8.32
C ILE A 121 5.55 -11.07 7.25
N PHE A 122 4.98 -11.16 6.05
CA PHE A 122 5.14 -10.13 5.05
C PHE A 122 4.17 -8.99 5.35
N ALA A 123 4.69 -7.76 5.45
CA ALA A 123 3.90 -6.57 5.71
C ALA A 123 4.14 -5.50 4.63
N ASP A 124 3.08 -4.98 4.04
CA ASP A 124 3.14 -3.93 3.00
C ASP A 124 2.25 -2.76 3.41
N THR A 125 2.87 -1.63 3.74
CA THR A 125 2.14 -0.39 4.03
C THR A 125 2.15 0.49 2.78
N GLY A 126 1.05 0.45 2.05
CA GLY A 126 0.81 1.31 0.91
C GLY A 126 0.33 2.71 1.30
N SER A 127 -0.19 3.44 0.31
CA SER A 127 -0.78 4.77 0.54
C SER A 127 -2.08 4.74 1.36
N THR A 128 -2.79 3.60 1.34
CA THR A 128 -4.17 3.49 1.86
C THR A 128 -4.32 2.39 2.91
N THR A 129 -3.68 1.24 2.67
CA THR A 129 -3.86 0.02 3.45
C THR A 129 -2.51 -0.50 3.92
N THR A 130 -2.55 -1.33 4.96
CA THR A 130 -1.44 -2.17 5.39
C THR A 130 -1.86 -3.64 5.30
N ASP A 131 -1.18 -4.41 4.47
CA ASP A 131 -1.36 -5.85 4.35
C ASP A 131 -0.46 -6.56 5.39
N ILE A 132 -0.98 -7.57 6.10
CA ILE A 132 -0.23 -8.39 7.07
C ILE A 132 -0.44 -9.86 6.74
N ILE A 133 0.57 -10.49 6.16
CA ILE A 133 0.47 -11.80 5.53
C ILE A 133 1.43 -12.77 6.19
N PRO A 134 0.96 -13.72 7.01
CA PRO A 134 1.81 -14.81 7.49
C PRO A 134 2.23 -15.69 6.31
N VAL A 135 3.54 -15.96 6.21
CA VAL A 135 4.15 -16.85 5.23
C VAL A 135 4.82 -18.00 5.97
N VAL A 136 4.36 -19.21 5.71
CA VAL A 136 4.81 -20.43 6.41
C VAL A 136 5.06 -21.53 5.38
N ASN A 137 6.24 -22.16 5.44
CA ASN A 137 6.72 -23.14 4.47
C ASN A 137 6.60 -22.64 3.01
N GLY A 138 6.91 -21.36 2.79
CA GLY A 138 6.87 -20.72 1.47
C GLY A 138 5.46 -20.42 0.93
N ALA A 139 4.41 -20.57 1.74
CA ALA A 139 3.03 -20.30 1.33
C ALA A 139 2.36 -19.27 2.23
N ALA A 140 1.54 -18.40 1.63
CA ALA A 140 0.70 -17.47 2.38
C ALA A 140 -0.37 -18.24 3.17
N ALA A 141 -0.51 -17.91 4.44
CA ALA A 141 -1.45 -18.54 5.37
C ALA A 141 -2.60 -17.59 5.81
N CYS A 142 -2.78 -16.48 5.09
CA CYS A 142 -3.86 -15.51 5.34
C CYS A 142 -5.21 -15.98 4.80
N ALA A 143 -6.27 -15.25 5.16
CA ALA A 143 -7.56 -15.33 4.51
C ALA A 143 -7.48 -14.90 3.04
N LYS A 144 -8.43 -15.41 2.24
CA LYS A 144 -8.47 -15.18 0.78
C LYS A 144 -9.28 -13.95 0.38
N THR A 145 -10.18 -13.49 1.24
CA THR A 145 -11.06 -12.35 0.97
C THR A 145 -10.74 -11.19 1.89
N ASP A 146 -10.87 -9.95 1.41
CA ASP A 146 -10.60 -8.76 2.23
C ASP A 146 -11.49 -8.69 3.46
N LEU A 147 -12.75 -9.13 3.38
CA LEU A 147 -13.65 -9.19 4.54
C LEU A 147 -13.06 -10.08 5.65
N GLU A 148 -12.65 -11.29 5.29
CA GLU A 148 -12.04 -12.21 6.27
C GLU A 148 -10.70 -11.69 6.78
N ARG A 149 -9.89 -11.04 5.92
CA ARG A 149 -8.61 -10.43 6.30
C ARG A 149 -8.81 -9.28 7.29
N LEU A 150 -9.81 -8.42 7.07
CA LEU A 150 -10.23 -7.37 8.00
C LEU A 150 -10.65 -7.98 9.34
N CYS A 151 -11.47 -9.05 9.34
CA CYS A 151 -11.88 -9.73 10.57
C CYS A 151 -10.71 -10.37 11.34
N ARG A 152 -9.59 -10.68 10.66
CA ARG A 152 -8.41 -11.34 11.24
C ARG A 152 -7.26 -10.37 11.56
N GLY A 153 -7.39 -9.09 11.22
CA GLY A 153 -6.29 -8.13 11.32
C GLY A 153 -5.15 -8.40 10.32
N GLU A 154 -5.44 -9.10 9.21
CA GLU A 154 -4.50 -9.38 8.11
C GLU A 154 -4.58 -8.29 7.01
N LEU A 155 -5.49 -7.33 7.17
CA LEU A 155 -5.66 -6.12 6.38
C LEU A 155 -6.09 -5.00 7.33
N ILE A 156 -5.33 -3.90 7.34
CA ILE A 156 -5.67 -2.67 8.09
C ILE A 156 -5.93 -1.56 7.06
N TYR A 157 -7.04 -0.82 7.21
CA TYR A 157 -7.38 0.28 6.31
C TYR A 157 -6.71 1.61 6.70
N ALA A 158 -5.42 1.52 7.01
CA ALA A 158 -4.55 2.64 7.34
C ALA A 158 -3.25 2.53 6.55
N GLY A 159 -2.87 3.61 5.85
CA GLY A 159 -1.66 3.68 5.04
C GLY A 159 -0.92 4.99 5.23
N ALA A 160 0.14 5.19 4.46
CA ALA A 160 1.05 6.32 4.64
C ALA A 160 0.51 7.66 4.10
N LEU A 161 -0.53 7.68 3.25
CA LEU A 161 -0.95 8.95 2.62
C LEU A 161 -2.42 9.30 2.85
N ARG A 162 -3.34 8.37 2.63
CA ARG A 162 -4.76 8.65 2.35
C ARG A 162 -5.69 8.52 3.55
N THR A 163 -5.19 8.09 4.70
CA THR A 163 -6.04 7.78 5.85
C THR A 163 -6.47 9.06 6.54
N ASN A 164 -7.78 9.29 6.64
CA ASN A 164 -8.34 10.40 7.42
C ASN A 164 -7.91 10.28 8.89
N LEU A 165 -7.40 11.36 9.48
CA LEU A 165 -7.01 11.35 10.90
C LEU A 165 -8.20 10.99 11.82
N ALA A 166 -9.42 11.38 11.44
CA ALA A 166 -10.65 11.00 12.16
C ALA A 166 -10.94 9.50 12.16
N ALA A 167 -10.33 8.72 11.26
CA ALA A 167 -10.41 7.27 11.26
C ALA A 167 -9.39 6.60 12.20
N LEU A 168 -8.30 7.29 12.54
CA LEU A 168 -7.23 6.76 13.40
C LEU A 168 -7.44 7.08 14.89
N MET A 169 -8.05 8.22 15.18
CA MET A 169 -8.24 8.70 16.54
C MET A 169 -9.47 9.59 16.63
N ASP A 170 -10.06 9.71 17.82
CA ASP A 170 -11.19 10.60 18.10
C ASP A 170 -10.80 11.81 18.95
N ARG A 171 -9.58 11.78 19.51
CA ARG A 171 -9.03 12.77 20.43
C ARG A 171 -7.52 12.92 20.29
N VAL A 172 -7.04 14.09 20.67
CA VAL A 172 -5.62 14.42 20.84
C VAL A 172 -5.41 15.12 22.18
N GLU A 173 -4.30 14.83 22.86
CA GLU A 173 -3.83 15.58 24.00
C GLU A 173 -3.17 16.87 23.52
N LEU A 174 -3.77 18.00 23.86
CA LEU A 174 -3.30 19.32 23.46
C LEU A 174 -3.22 20.22 24.68
N ARG A 175 -2.00 20.71 24.99
CA ARG A 175 -1.72 21.59 26.14
C ARG A 175 -2.28 21.05 27.48
N GLY A 176 -2.21 19.72 27.67
CA GLY A 176 -2.69 19.03 28.88
C GLY A 176 -4.20 18.76 28.93
N CYS A 177 -4.92 18.99 27.82
CA CYS A 177 -6.35 18.73 27.70
C CYS A 177 -6.64 17.71 26.58
N ALA A 178 -7.52 16.75 26.86
CA ALA A 178 -8.04 15.83 25.86
C ALA A 178 -9.04 16.53 24.92
N CYS A 179 -8.55 17.01 23.77
CA CYS A 179 -9.31 17.68 22.73
C CYS A 179 -9.98 16.65 21.81
N ARG A 180 -11.27 16.83 21.47
CA ARG A 180 -11.93 16.03 20.42
C ARG A 180 -11.53 16.56 19.06
N ILE A 181 -11.40 15.65 18.09
CA ILE A 181 -11.13 16.05 16.71
C ILE A 181 -12.41 16.09 15.87
N SER A 182 -12.39 16.90 14.81
CA SER A 182 -13.45 16.95 13.80
C SER A 182 -13.50 15.65 13.00
N SER A 183 -14.69 15.22 12.62
CA SER A 183 -14.89 14.09 11.69
C SER A 183 -14.68 14.47 10.22
N GLU A 184 -14.62 15.77 9.91
CA GLU A 184 -14.40 16.28 8.56
C GLU A 184 -13.05 15.81 7.99
N LEU A 185 -12.99 15.62 6.68
CA LEU A 185 -11.75 15.27 5.98
C LEU A 185 -10.87 16.52 5.83
N PHE A 186 -10.25 16.96 6.93
CA PHE A 186 -9.34 18.11 6.92
C PHE A 186 -7.89 17.73 6.69
N ALA A 187 -7.43 16.64 7.30
CA ALA A 187 -6.06 16.16 7.19
C ALA A 187 -6.03 14.64 7.04
N ILE A 188 -4.99 14.17 6.36
CA ILE A 188 -4.72 12.75 6.13
C ILE A 188 -3.31 12.37 6.59
N THR A 189 -3.01 11.07 6.66
CA THR A 189 -1.69 10.57 7.09
C THR A 189 -0.52 11.13 6.29
N GLY A 190 -0.72 11.50 5.02
CA GLY A 190 0.32 12.17 4.25
C GLY A 190 0.70 13.55 4.81
N ASP A 191 -0.24 14.28 5.43
CA ASP A 191 0.07 15.54 6.13
C ASP A 191 0.92 15.30 7.37
N VAL A 192 0.61 14.23 8.11
CA VAL A 192 1.36 13.80 9.30
C VAL A 192 2.79 13.45 8.91
N TYR A 193 2.96 12.55 7.95
CA TYR A 193 4.28 12.04 7.61
C TYR A 193 5.13 13.03 6.81
N LEU A 194 4.52 13.98 6.08
CA LEU A 194 5.23 15.10 5.50
C LEU A 194 5.73 16.06 6.60
N LEU A 195 4.88 16.40 7.58
CA LEU A 195 5.27 17.30 8.67
C LEU A 195 6.37 16.69 9.55
N LEU A 196 6.29 15.40 9.83
CA LEU A 196 7.30 14.67 10.61
C LEU A 196 8.57 14.30 9.82
N GLY A 197 8.61 14.60 8.51
CA GLY A 197 9.77 14.32 7.66
C GLY A 197 9.98 12.84 7.31
N HIS A 198 8.95 12.00 7.46
CA HIS A 198 8.97 10.59 7.07
C HIS A 198 8.74 10.37 5.57
N ILE A 199 8.12 11.34 4.88
CA ILE A 199 7.96 11.33 3.42
C ILE A 199 8.36 12.69 2.83
N SER A 200 8.77 12.69 1.57
CA SER A 200 9.03 13.91 0.81
C SER A 200 7.73 14.48 0.20
N ALA A 201 7.79 15.71 -0.30
CA ALA A 201 6.67 16.34 -1.00
C ALA A 201 6.32 15.59 -2.31
N GLU A 202 7.32 15.01 -2.97
CA GLU A 202 7.18 14.19 -4.18
C GLU A 202 6.48 12.86 -3.86
N ALA A 203 6.84 12.23 -2.74
CA ALA A 203 6.22 10.99 -2.27
C ALA A 203 4.76 11.20 -1.83
N TYR A 204 4.35 12.42 -1.48
CA TYR A 204 2.95 12.76 -1.18
C TYR A 204 2.11 12.86 -2.48
N ASN A 205 1.97 11.74 -3.19
CA ASN A 205 1.47 11.71 -4.57
C ASN A 205 -0.06 11.63 -4.71
N CYS A 206 -0.85 11.68 -3.64
CA CYS A 206 -2.30 11.75 -3.71
C CYS A 206 -2.83 13.20 -3.70
N GLU A 207 -4.13 13.38 -3.91
CA GLU A 207 -4.80 14.68 -3.70
C GLU A 207 -4.77 15.06 -2.22
N THR A 208 -4.55 16.36 -1.94
CA THR A 208 -4.69 16.91 -0.59
C THR A 208 -6.16 17.19 -0.29
N PRO A 209 -6.62 17.05 0.97
CA PRO A 209 -8.03 17.23 1.32
C PRO A 209 -8.64 18.58 0.91
N ASP A 210 -7.84 19.65 0.92
CA ASP A 210 -8.27 21.00 0.56
C ASP A 210 -7.81 21.45 -0.84
N GLY A 211 -7.25 20.53 -1.65
CA GLY A 211 -6.71 20.83 -2.97
C GLY A 211 -5.51 21.77 -2.98
N SER A 212 -4.97 22.14 -1.82
CA SER A 212 -3.83 23.05 -1.70
C SER A 212 -2.49 22.31 -1.82
N GLY A 213 -1.39 23.05 -1.66
CA GLY A 213 -0.03 22.54 -1.80
C GLY A 213 0.31 21.33 -0.91
N LYS A 214 1.36 20.64 -1.33
CA LYS A 214 1.98 19.47 -0.67
C LYS A 214 3.28 19.87 0.05
N ASP A 215 3.32 21.11 0.53
CA ASP A 215 4.40 21.66 1.36
C ASP A 215 4.03 21.60 2.85
N THR A 216 5.05 21.69 3.71
CA THR A 216 4.88 21.63 5.17
C THR A 216 3.93 22.71 5.70
N GLY A 217 3.92 23.92 5.11
CA GLY A 217 3.02 25.00 5.53
C GLY A 217 1.56 24.70 5.23
N SER A 218 1.28 24.11 4.07
CA SER A 218 -0.06 23.63 3.71
C SER A 218 -0.51 22.45 4.58
N ALA A 219 0.37 21.49 4.87
CA ALA A 219 0.07 20.39 5.80
C ALA A 219 -0.26 20.89 7.21
N ARG A 220 0.48 21.87 7.73
CA ARG A 220 0.21 22.52 9.02
C ARG A 220 -1.19 23.15 9.08
N ARG A 221 -1.61 23.85 8.03
CA ARG A 221 -2.97 24.42 7.94
C ARG A 221 -4.05 23.34 7.99
N ARG A 222 -3.85 22.22 7.30
CA ARG A 222 -4.78 21.08 7.33
C ARG A 222 -4.84 20.43 8.71
N LEU A 223 -3.69 20.19 9.35
CA LEU A 223 -3.62 19.64 10.69
C LEU A 223 -4.27 20.54 11.75
N ALA A 224 -4.14 21.87 11.64
CA ALA A 224 -4.79 22.79 12.58
C ALA A 224 -6.33 22.64 12.57
N ARG A 225 -6.91 22.46 11.38
CA ARG A 225 -8.36 22.28 11.21
C ARG A 225 -8.91 21.00 11.84
N VAL A 226 -8.06 20.00 12.09
CA VAL A 226 -8.46 18.74 12.77
C VAL A 226 -9.05 19.02 14.14
N VAL A 227 -8.56 20.03 14.85
CA VAL A 227 -9.12 20.49 16.15
C VAL A 227 -9.94 21.77 16.00
N CYS A 228 -10.46 22.04 14.80
CA CYS A 228 -11.24 23.23 14.46
C CYS A 228 -10.50 24.56 14.72
N ALA A 229 -9.17 24.55 14.65
CA ALA A 229 -8.33 25.72 14.83
C ALA A 229 -7.66 26.16 13.51
N ASP A 230 -6.93 27.26 13.56
CA ASP A 230 -6.02 27.71 12.50
C ASP A 230 -4.56 27.86 12.99
N ILE A 231 -3.67 28.27 12.09
CA ILE A 231 -2.24 28.42 12.36
C ILE A 231 -1.88 29.60 13.27
N HIS A 232 -2.84 30.47 13.59
CA HIS A 232 -2.67 31.56 14.56
C HIS A 232 -3.08 31.14 15.97
N GLU A 233 -3.86 30.06 16.11
CA GLU A 233 -4.29 29.52 17.40
C GLU A 233 -3.35 28.43 17.96
N LEU A 234 -2.67 27.69 17.07
CA LEU A 234 -1.75 26.60 17.41
C LEU A 234 -0.29 26.97 17.15
N SER A 235 0.61 26.53 18.04
CA SER A 235 2.05 26.64 17.80
C SER A 235 2.55 25.50 16.88
N ASP A 236 3.78 25.61 16.40
CA ASP A 236 4.41 24.53 15.63
C ASP A 236 4.55 23.25 16.49
N GLU A 237 4.83 23.39 17.79
CA GLU A 237 4.91 22.26 18.74
C GLU A 237 3.55 21.57 18.93
N ASP A 238 2.46 22.33 18.96
CA ASP A 238 1.10 21.78 19.04
C ASP A 238 0.80 20.92 17.80
N LEU A 239 1.15 21.40 16.60
CA LEU A 239 0.92 20.69 15.35
C LEU A 239 1.78 19.43 15.24
N ILE A 240 3.04 19.50 15.65
CA ILE A 240 3.93 18.34 15.73
C ILE A 240 3.37 17.31 16.72
N SER A 241 2.88 17.77 17.88
CA SER A 241 2.26 16.89 18.88
C SER A 241 1.02 16.15 18.33
N ILE A 242 0.17 16.83 17.58
CA ILE A 242 -0.98 16.20 16.90
C ILE A 242 -0.51 15.12 15.92
N ALA A 243 0.51 15.44 15.11
CA ALA A 243 1.07 14.51 14.13
C ALA A 243 1.72 13.28 14.78
N GLU A 244 2.53 13.47 15.82
CA GLU A 244 3.15 12.38 16.59
C GLU A 244 2.10 11.48 17.25
N GLN A 245 1.02 12.04 17.80
CA GLN A 245 -0.06 11.24 18.36
C GLN A 245 -0.79 10.41 17.31
N ALA A 246 -1.03 10.97 16.11
CA ALA A 246 -1.61 10.22 15.00
C ALA A 246 -0.71 9.06 14.55
N LYS A 247 0.59 9.32 14.40
CA LYS A 247 1.60 8.31 14.09
C LYS A 247 1.62 7.20 15.16
N GLN A 248 1.68 7.56 16.44
CA GLN A 248 1.70 6.59 17.53
C GLN A 248 0.44 5.73 17.60
N LYS A 249 -0.72 6.28 17.22
CA LYS A 249 -1.97 5.50 17.09
C LYS A 249 -1.86 4.46 15.98
N GLN A 250 -1.43 4.87 14.78
CA GLN A 250 -1.25 3.96 13.65
C GLN A 250 -0.18 2.88 13.94
N VAL A 251 0.96 3.25 14.53
CA VAL A 251 2.01 2.31 14.95
C VAL A 251 1.51 1.32 15.99
N SER A 252 0.70 1.76 16.96
CA SER A 252 0.17 0.88 18.01
C SER A 252 -0.86 -0.12 17.47
N GLU A 253 -1.71 0.30 16.54
CA GLU A 253 -2.65 -0.60 15.85
C GLU A 253 -1.89 -1.65 15.03
N LEU A 254 -0.91 -1.21 14.23
CA LEU A 254 -0.07 -2.11 13.44
C LEU A 254 0.72 -3.08 14.31
N ALA A 255 1.33 -2.61 15.40
CA ALA A 255 2.07 -3.46 16.34
C ALA A 255 1.17 -4.52 16.99
N GLY A 256 -0.08 -4.17 17.32
CA GLY A 256 -1.06 -5.10 17.85
C GLY A 256 -1.41 -6.20 16.85
N ALA A 257 -1.65 -5.83 15.59
CA ALA A 257 -1.95 -6.79 14.52
C ALA A 257 -0.75 -7.71 14.21
N LEU A 258 0.46 -7.15 14.12
CA LEU A 258 1.69 -7.92 13.96
C LEU A 258 1.91 -8.90 15.11
N SER A 259 1.72 -8.45 16.36
CA SER A 259 1.84 -9.31 17.55
C SER A 259 0.82 -10.45 17.53
N GLY A 260 -0.43 -10.16 17.15
CA GLY A 260 -1.48 -11.16 17.03
C GLY A 260 -1.17 -12.21 15.95
N CYS A 261 -0.70 -11.75 14.79
CA CYS A 261 -0.27 -12.62 13.70
C CYS A 261 0.92 -13.50 14.10
N ALA A 262 1.95 -12.88 14.70
CA ALA A 262 3.15 -13.56 15.21
C ALA A 262 2.80 -14.65 16.22
N GLY A 263 1.96 -14.35 17.21
CA GLY A 263 1.54 -15.32 18.22
C GLY A 263 0.74 -16.50 17.63
N LYS A 264 -0.15 -16.23 16.67
CA LYS A 264 -0.96 -17.26 16.00
C LYS A 264 -0.11 -18.22 15.17
N TRP A 265 0.86 -17.70 14.43
CA TRP A 265 1.66 -18.47 13.48
C TRP A 265 3.05 -18.87 14.01
N LYS A 266 3.41 -18.42 15.21
CA LYS A 266 4.74 -18.63 15.84
C LYS A 266 5.89 -18.09 14.97
N LEU A 267 5.68 -16.90 14.41
CA LEU A 267 6.64 -16.20 13.57
C LEU A 267 7.29 -15.07 14.37
N GLU A 268 8.60 -14.89 14.23
CA GLU A 268 9.37 -13.89 14.98
C GLU A 268 9.93 -12.76 14.09
N ARG A 269 9.80 -12.90 12.76
CA ARG A 269 10.34 -11.96 11.77
C ARG A 269 9.22 -11.36 10.92
N VAL A 270 9.31 -10.07 10.70
CA VAL A 270 8.50 -9.30 9.75
C VAL A 270 9.39 -8.83 8.60
N VAL A 271 8.96 -9.06 7.37
CA VAL A 271 9.56 -8.50 6.16
C VAL A 271 8.67 -7.35 5.70
N GLY A 272 9.15 -6.11 5.81
CA GLY A 272 8.36 -4.91 5.52
C GLY A 272 8.71 -4.30 4.17
N CYS A 273 7.70 -3.79 3.47
CA CYS A 273 7.88 -2.96 2.28
C CYS A 273 6.84 -1.84 2.18
N GLY A 274 6.88 -1.13 1.06
CA GLY A 274 5.93 -0.10 0.71
C GLY A 274 6.36 1.29 1.17
N LEU A 275 5.54 2.28 0.82
CA LEU A 275 5.81 3.68 1.17
C LEU A 275 5.86 3.90 2.70
N GLY A 276 5.09 3.12 3.45
CA GLY A 276 5.04 3.17 4.91
C GLY A 276 5.96 2.16 5.61
N GLU A 277 7.05 1.72 4.98
CA GLU A 277 7.99 0.75 5.57
C GLU A 277 8.52 1.21 6.95
N PHE A 278 8.72 2.52 7.13
CA PHE A 278 9.11 3.12 8.42
C PHE A 278 8.08 2.88 9.54
N LEU A 279 6.78 2.76 9.22
CA LEU A 279 5.74 2.42 10.20
C LEU A 279 5.84 0.97 10.62
N ILE A 280 6.17 0.08 9.69
CA ILE A 280 6.34 -1.35 9.95
C ILE A 280 7.53 -1.55 10.86
N GLU A 281 8.67 -0.89 10.58
CA GLU A 281 9.86 -0.94 11.42
C GLU A 281 9.56 -0.53 12.86
N GLU A 282 8.91 0.62 13.06
CA GLU A 282 8.57 1.12 14.40
C GLU A 282 7.55 0.20 15.11
N ALA A 283 6.58 -0.34 14.37
CA ALA A 283 5.62 -1.30 14.90
C ALA A 283 6.27 -2.63 15.30
N CYS A 284 7.27 -3.11 14.56
CA CYS A 284 8.05 -4.29 14.91
C CYS A 284 8.86 -4.06 16.19
N ALA A 285 9.54 -2.91 16.30
CA ALA A 285 10.26 -2.54 17.51
C ALA A 285 9.33 -2.50 18.73
N LYS A 286 8.13 -1.95 18.58
CA LYS A 286 7.11 -1.92 19.64
C LYS A 286 6.57 -3.31 19.99
N ALA A 287 6.41 -4.19 19.00
CA ALA A 287 5.94 -5.57 19.18
C ALA A 287 7.02 -6.54 19.68
N GLY A 288 8.30 -6.13 19.67
CA GLY A 288 9.43 -7.01 19.98
C GLY A 288 9.70 -8.06 18.89
N LEU A 289 9.38 -7.74 17.62
CA LEU A 289 9.59 -8.61 16.46
C LEU A 289 10.83 -8.20 15.69
N GLY A 290 11.52 -9.16 15.07
CA GLY A 290 12.61 -8.89 14.14
C GLY A 290 12.10 -8.23 12.87
N PHE A 291 12.80 -7.24 12.36
CA PHE A 291 12.45 -6.51 11.14
C PHE A 291 13.48 -6.76 10.03
N THR A 292 13.00 -7.00 8.81
CA THR A 292 13.80 -7.08 7.60
C THR A 292 13.23 -6.13 6.57
N SER A 293 14.07 -5.24 6.07
CA SER A 293 13.66 -4.17 5.17
C SER A 293 13.83 -4.59 3.71
N VAL A 294 12.73 -4.56 2.95
CA VAL A 294 12.75 -4.76 1.50
C VAL A 294 13.50 -3.62 0.81
N SER A 295 13.40 -2.38 1.29
CA SER A 295 14.16 -1.28 0.69
C SER A 295 15.67 -1.39 0.89
N GLN A 296 16.14 -2.01 1.98
CA GLN A 296 17.57 -2.30 2.16
C GLN A 296 18.05 -3.44 1.25
N GLU A 297 17.22 -4.47 1.04
CA GLU A 297 17.60 -5.63 0.22
C GLU A 297 17.50 -5.37 -1.29
N TYR A 298 16.40 -4.75 -1.75
CA TYR A 298 16.11 -4.55 -3.17
C TYR A 298 16.17 -3.08 -3.61
N GLY A 299 16.33 -2.14 -2.69
CA GLY A 299 16.29 -0.70 -2.98
C GLY A 299 14.91 -0.08 -2.76
N HIS A 300 14.90 1.21 -2.44
CA HIS A 300 13.69 1.97 -2.12
C HIS A 300 12.65 1.93 -3.24
N ASP A 301 13.08 2.14 -4.48
CA ASP A 301 12.20 2.20 -5.64
C ASP A 301 11.47 0.88 -5.86
N ILE A 302 12.12 -0.26 -5.60
CA ILE A 302 11.48 -1.59 -5.65
C ILE A 302 10.51 -1.77 -4.47
N SER A 303 10.88 -1.36 -3.26
CA SER A 303 10.02 -1.48 -2.06
C SER A 303 8.65 -0.82 -2.26
N VAL A 304 8.60 0.36 -2.88
CA VAL A 304 7.33 1.09 -3.09
C VAL A 304 6.41 0.47 -4.15
N VAL A 305 6.96 -0.38 -5.03
CA VAL A 305 6.24 -1.11 -6.09
C VAL A 305 6.33 -2.64 -5.95
N PHE A 306 6.63 -3.14 -4.75
CA PHE A 306 7.01 -4.53 -4.54
C PHE A 306 6.04 -5.58 -5.12
N PRO A 307 4.70 -5.43 -5.05
CA PRO A 307 3.77 -6.35 -5.73
C PRO A 307 4.01 -6.50 -7.24
N ALA A 308 4.29 -5.40 -7.93
CA ALA A 308 4.63 -5.42 -9.35
C ALA A 308 5.97 -6.14 -9.58
N TYR A 309 6.99 -5.85 -8.76
CA TYR A 309 8.28 -6.53 -8.85
C TYR A 309 8.15 -8.04 -8.63
N ALA A 310 7.39 -8.45 -7.63
CA ALA A 310 7.14 -9.85 -7.33
C ALA A 310 6.41 -10.57 -8.47
N ALA A 311 5.39 -9.93 -9.08
CA ALA A 311 4.70 -10.47 -10.24
C ALA A 311 5.66 -10.65 -11.44
N ALA A 312 6.54 -9.68 -11.69
CA ALA A 312 7.54 -9.76 -12.75
C ALA A 312 8.51 -10.94 -12.53
N ARG A 313 8.98 -11.12 -11.28
CA ARG A 313 9.87 -12.22 -10.89
C ARG A 313 9.22 -13.59 -11.10
N ILE A 314 7.99 -13.76 -10.63
CA ILE A 314 7.23 -15.02 -10.78
C ILE A 314 7.05 -15.39 -12.27
N VAL A 315 6.72 -14.43 -13.12
CA VAL A 315 6.56 -14.68 -14.57
C VAL A 315 7.89 -14.99 -15.23
N SER A 316 8.97 -14.29 -14.85
CA SER A 316 10.29 -14.52 -15.44
C SER A 316 10.80 -15.96 -15.23
N GLU A 317 10.44 -16.59 -14.12
CA GLU A 317 10.80 -17.98 -13.78
C GLU A 317 9.93 -19.04 -14.47
N LYS A 318 8.88 -18.62 -15.19
CA LYS A 318 8.00 -19.51 -15.97
C LYS A 318 8.33 -19.48 -17.47
N CYS A 319 8.88 -18.38 -17.94
CA CYS A 319 9.25 -18.19 -19.35
C CYS A 319 10.60 -18.81 -19.71
N PHE A 320 11.40 -19.23 -18.72
CA PHE A 320 12.70 -19.88 -18.86
C PHE A 320 12.81 -21.09 -17.91
#